data_AF-A0A6A4H8U2-F1
#
_entry.id   AF-A0A6A4H8U2-F1
#
_cell.length_a   1.000
_cell.length_b   1.000
_cell.length_c   1.000
_cell.angle_alpha   90.00
_cell.angle_beta   90.00
_cell.angle_gamma   90.00
#
_symmetry.space_group_name_H-M   'P 1'
#
loop_
_entity.id
_entity.type
_entity.pdbx_description
1 polymer ?
#
loop_
_entity_poly.entity_id
_entity_poly.type
_entity_poly.pdbx_seq_one_letter_code
_entity_poly.pdbx_strand_id
1 'polypeptide(L)'
;LELILDVDTRWSSTFLMIKRALLLRPVSEDYCHLMTQANARLAPVDWKLLEDIKDVLEVPHLFQQCLSSQKTPTLCWALPAFAAMIQLYNEKLDEHPHLADAIRAGSEKLDEYAEKIRKVPAYILAM
;
A
#
# COMPACT_ATOMS: atom_id res chain seq x y z
N LEU A 1 -0.54 -20.68 -9.67
CA LEU A 1 0.18 -19.55 -9.05
C LEU A 1 0.72 -18.73 -10.21
N GLU A 2 0.20 -17.53 -10.43
CA GLU A 2 0.61 -16.69 -11.56
C GLU A 2 1.46 -15.53 -11.06
N LEU A 3 2.50 -15.16 -11.82
CA LEU A 3 3.35 -14.03 -11.52
C LEU A 3 2.56 -12.74 -11.75
N ILE A 4 2.30 -11.99 -10.68
CA ILE A 4 1.67 -10.68 -10.79
C ILE A 4 2.76 -9.68 -11.15
N LEU A 5 2.76 -9.26 -12.41
CA LEU A 5 3.55 -8.12 -12.87
C LEU A 5 2.75 -6.86 -12.54
N ASP A 6 3.22 -6.15 -11.51
CA ASP A 6 2.73 -4.81 -11.18
C ASP A 6 3.15 -3.80 -12.26
N VAL A 7 2.71 -2.54 -12.13
CA VAL A 7 3.17 -1.42 -12.98
C VAL A 7 4.71 -1.38 -13.04
N ASP A 8 5.29 -0.81 -14.10
CA ASP A 8 6.76 -0.82 -14.31
C ASP A 8 7.57 -0.29 -13.12
N THR A 9 7.01 0.66 -12.36
CA THR A 9 7.61 1.22 -11.14
C THR A 9 7.51 0.30 -9.92
N ARG A 10 6.75 -0.80 -10.01
CA ARG A 10 6.53 -1.83 -8.97
C ARG A 10 6.07 -1.26 -7.63
N TRP A 11 5.31 -0.18 -7.66
CA TRP A 11 4.88 0.57 -6.47
C TRP A 11 4.07 -0.27 -5.47
N SER A 12 3.30 -1.25 -5.93
CA SER A 12 2.48 -2.13 -5.09
C SER A 12 3.15 -3.47 -4.80
N SER A 13 4.42 -3.68 -5.20
CA SER A 13 5.10 -4.97 -5.05
C SER A 13 5.14 -5.48 -3.61
N THR A 14 5.48 -4.62 -2.65
CA THR A 14 5.49 -4.98 -1.21
C THR A 14 4.10 -5.36 -0.72
N PHE A 15 3.07 -4.58 -1.06
CA PHE A 15 1.68 -4.89 -0.71
C PHE A 15 1.25 -6.25 -1.27
N LEU A 16 1.50 -6.49 -2.56
CA LEU A 16 1.14 -7.73 -3.24
C LEU A 16 1.90 -8.94 -2.66
N MET A 17 3.18 -8.76 -2.33
CA MET A 17 4.00 -9.77 -1.68
C MET A 17 3.42 -10.16 -0.32
N ILE A 18 3.11 -9.18 0.54
CA ILE A 18 2.54 -9.43 1.86
C ILE A 18 1.16 -10.08 1.75
N LYS A 19 0.29 -9.55 0.89
CA LYS A 19 -1.03 -10.14 0.61
C LYS A 19 -0.91 -11.60 0.18
N ARG A 20 0.08 -11.92 -0.66
CA ARG A 20 0.34 -13.28 -1.11
C ARG A 20 0.88 -14.17 0.01
N ALA A 21 1.79 -13.65 0.84
CA ALA A 21 2.33 -14.37 2.00
C ALA A 21 1.21 -14.74 2.99
N LEU A 22 0.31 -13.80 3.29
CA LEU A 22 -0.85 -14.02 4.16
C LEU A 22 -1.80 -15.07 3.59
N LEU A 23 -2.11 -15.01 2.28
CA LEU A 23 -2.94 -16.02 1.61
C LEU A 23 -2.32 -17.43 1.69
N LEU A 24 -1.00 -17.52 1.62
CA LEU A 24 -0.27 -18.79 1.65
C LEU A 24 0.12 -19.25 3.05
N ARG A 25 -0.15 -18.47 4.11
CA ARG A 25 0.20 -18.78 5.50
C ARG A 25 -0.01 -20.24 5.92
N PRO A 26 -1.20 -20.87 5.74
CA PRO A 26 -1.40 -22.26 6.18
C PRO A 26 -0.44 -23.24 5.49
N VAL A 27 -0.23 -23.07 4.18
CA VAL A 27 0.68 -23.91 3.40
C VAL A 27 2.14 -23.63 3.76
N SER A 28 2.49 -22.38 4.03
CA SER A 28 3.85 -21.98 4.41
C SER A 28 4.25 -22.54 5.77
N GLU A 29 3.34 -22.56 6.74
CA GLU A 29 3.58 -23.16 8.05
C GLU A 29 3.82 -24.67 7.92
N ASP A 30 2.96 -25.39 7.17
CA ASP A 30 3.12 -26.82 6.87
C ASP A 30 4.43 -27.13 6.13
N TYR A 31 4.79 -26.31 5.15
CA TYR A 31 6.02 -26.48 4.37
C TYR A 31 7.29 -26.22 5.21
N CYS A 32 7.29 -25.20 6.07
CA CYS A 32 8.40 -24.95 7.00
C CYS A 32 8.61 -26.11 7.97
N HIS A 33 7.52 -26.76 8.40
CA HIS A 33 7.57 -27.98 9.19
C HIS A 33 8.21 -29.15 8.44
N LEU A 34 7.90 -29.32 7.15
CA LEU A 34 8.43 -30.41 6.31
C LEU A 34 9.91 -30.21 5.93
N MET A 35 10.35 -28.98 5.70
CA MET A 35 11.68 -28.69 5.14
C MET A 35 12.75 -28.36 6.19
N THR A 36 12.45 -28.44 7.49
CA THR A 36 13.37 -28.06 8.59
C THR A 36 13.96 -26.64 8.44
N GLN A 37 13.29 -25.74 7.71
CA GLN A 37 13.70 -24.35 7.56
C GLN A 37 13.17 -23.50 8.72
N ALA A 38 13.58 -23.85 9.95
CA ALA A 38 13.10 -23.19 11.18
C ALA A 38 13.36 -21.67 11.17
N ASN A 39 14.45 -21.23 10.54
CA ASN A 39 14.86 -19.82 10.47
C ASN A 39 13.98 -18.97 9.54
N ALA A 40 13.16 -19.58 8.68
CA ALA A 40 12.24 -18.88 7.79
C ALA A 40 10.83 -18.73 8.38
N ARG A 41 10.60 -19.24 9.60
CA ARG A 41 9.28 -19.26 10.23
C ARG A 41 9.01 -17.94 10.95
N LEU A 42 7.99 -17.23 10.48
CA LEU A 42 7.45 -16.06 11.15
C LEU A 42 6.68 -16.49 12.41
N ALA A 43 6.85 -15.74 13.50
CA ALA A 43 6.08 -15.93 14.71
C ALA A 43 4.62 -15.45 14.49
N PRO A 44 3.66 -15.91 15.30
CA PRO A 44 2.28 -15.43 15.20
C PRO A 44 2.15 -13.89 15.28
N VAL A 45 3.02 -13.25 16.07
CA VAL A 45 3.08 -11.78 16.18
C VAL A 45 3.56 -11.12 14.89
N ASP A 46 4.50 -11.74 14.17
CA ASP A 46 5.00 -11.21 12.90
C ASP A 46 3.93 -11.32 11.81
N TRP A 47 3.16 -12.42 11.80
CA TRP A 47 2.00 -12.54 10.91
C TRP A 47 0.95 -11.48 11.16
N LYS A 48 0.68 -11.17 12.44
CA LYS A 48 -0.24 -10.10 12.80
C LYS A 48 0.28 -8.73 12.34
N LEU A 49 1.57 -8.46 12.56
CA LEU A 49 2.21 -7.24 12.06
C LEU A 49 2.12 -7.14 10.53
N LEU A 50 2.26 -8.24 9.79
CA LEU A 50 2.08 -8.25 8.34
C LEU A 50 0.64 -7.94 7.92
N GLU A 51 -0.38 -8.37 8.68
CA GLU A 51 -1.77 -7.99 8.43
C GLU A 51 -1.97 -6.48 8.61
N ASP A 52 -1.39 -5.91 9.66
CA ASP A 52 -1.50 -4.48 9.97
C ASP A 52 -0.75 -3.64 8.91
N ILE A 53 0.46 -4.06 8.52
CA ILE A 53 1.21 -3.44 7.41
C ILE A 53 0.45 -3.55 6.09
N LYS A 54 -0.17 -4.70 5.79
CA LYS A 54 -0.99 -4.89 4.58
C LYS A 54 -2.14 -3.88 4.55
N ASP A 55 -2.80 -3.68 5.68
CA ASP A 55 -3.94 -2.76 5.81
C ASP A 55 -3.53 -1.30 5.58
N VAL A 56 -2.38 -0.87 6.12
CA VAL A 56 -1.82 0.47 5.84
C VAL A 56 -1.42 0.61 4.37
N LEU A 57 -0.75 -0.40 3.78
CA LEU A 57 -0.31 -0.38 2.39
C LEU A 57 -1.45 -0.52 1.37
N GLU A 58 -2.65 -0.91 1.80
CA GLU A 58 -3.83 -0.98 0.94
C GLU A 58 -4.25 0.41 0.46
N VAL A 59 -4.09 1.43 1.31
CA VAL A 59 -4.43 2.83 0.98
C VAL A 59 -3.67 3.36 -0.25
N PRO A 60 -2.31 3.33 -0.31
CA PRO A 60 -1.58 3.73 -1.51
C PRO A 60 -1.87 2.83 -2.72
N HIS A 61 -2.14 1.54 -2.50
CA HIS A 61 -2.52 0.63 -3.57
C HIS A 61 -3.84 1.05 -4.23
N LEU A 62 -4.87 1.36 -3.45
CA LEU A 62 -6.17 1.83 -3.94
C LEU A 62 -6.06 3.17 -4.66
N PHE A 63 -5.27 4.11 -4.12
CA PHE A 63 -4.98 5.38 -4.78
C PHE A 63 -4.37 5.18 -6.18
N GLN A 64 -3.35 4.32 -6.28
CA GLN A 64 -2.71 4.00 -7.55
C GLN A 64 -3.71 3.37 -8.53
N GLN A 65 -4.51 2.41 -8.09
CA GLN A 65 -5.53 1.78 -8.94
C GLN A 65 -6.59 2.79 -9.40
N CYS A 66 -6.99 3.73 -8.55
CA CYS A 66 -7.93 4.79 -8.92
C CYS A 66 -7.41 5.61 -10.11
N LEU A 67 -6.14 6.02 -10.08
CA LEU A 67 -5.57 6.87 -11.12
C LEU A 67 -5.07 6.10 -12.36
N SER A 68 -4.79 4.80 -12.25
CA SER A 68 -4.20 4.03 -13.36
C SER A 68 -5.13 2.96 -13.96
N SER A 69 -6.32 2.74 -13.41
CA SER A 69 -7.24 1.67 -13.87
C SER A 69 -7.88 1.96 -15.22
N GLN A 70 -8.01 3.24 -15.60
CA GLN A 70 -8.72 3.64 -16.80
C GLN A 70 -7.78 3.97 -17.97
N LYS A 71 -8.28 3.77 -19.19
CA LYS A 71 -7.61 4.19 -20.43
C LYS A 71 -7.94 5.64 -20.83
N THR A 72 -8.70 6.33 -19.98
CA THR A 72 -9.13 7.73 -20.14
C THR A 72 -8.32 8.64 -19.21
N PRO A 73 -8.21 9.95 -19.50
CA PRO A 73 -7.50 10.87 -18.62
C PRO A 73 -8.07 10.87 -17.20
N THR A 74 -7.22 10.61 -16.21
CA THR A 74 -7.57 10.57 -14.78
C THR A 74 -7.02 11.77 -14.00
N LEU A 75 -6.46 12.77 -14.71
CA LEU A 75 -5.77 13.91 -14.09
C LEU A 75 -6.68 14.73 -13.15
N CYS A 76 -7.97 14.86 -13.50
CA CYS A 76 -8.98 15.52 -12.69
C CYS A 76 -9.19 14.86 -11.31
N TRP A 77 -8.89 13.56 -11.20
CA TRP A 77 -9.03 12.80 -9.97
C TRP A 77 -7.80 12.84 -9.07
N ALA A 78 -6.67 13.35 -9.56
CA ALA A 78 -5.42 13.32 -8.80
C ALA A 78 -5.55 14.06 -7.45
N LEU A 79 -5.98 15.33 -7.47
CA LEU A 79 -6.14 16.12 -6.24
C LEU A 79 -7.20 15.55 -5.28
N PRO A 80 -8.41 15.15 -5.73
CA PRO A 80 -9.35 14.42 -4.89
C PRO A 80 -8.78 13.14 -4.27
N ALA A 81 -8.03 12.36 -5.05
CA ALA A 81 -7.45 11.11 -4.58
C ALA A 81 -6.35 11.37 -3.52
N PHE A 82 -5.55 12.43 -3.64
CA PHE A 82 -4.57 12.82 -2.61
C PHE A 82 -5.26 13.15 -1.29
N ALA A 83 -6.32 13.96 -1.33
CA ALA A 83 -7.08 14.33 -0.13
C ALA A 83 -7.71 13.10 0.54
N ALA A 84 -8.31 12.21 -0.25
CA ALA A 84 -8.86 10.96 0.27
C ALA A 84 -7.79 10.06 0.90
N MET A 85 -6.60 9.99 0.30
CA MET A 85 -5.49 9.20 0.81
C MET A 85 -4.99 9.71 2.18
N ILE A 86 -4.86 11.04 2.34
CA ILE A 86 -4.48 11.65 3.62
C ILE A 86 -5.53 11.36 4.70
N GLN A 87 -6.82 11.45 4.36
CA GLN A 87 -7.89 11.11 5.29
C GLN A 87 -7.79 9.65 5.75
N LEU A 88 -7.65 8.71 4.81
CA LEU A 88 -7.51 7.29 5.13
C LEU A 88 -6.26 7.01 5.98
N TYR A 89 -5.15 7.69 5.75
CA TYR A 89 -3.97 7.56 6.61
C TYR A 89 -4.20 8.06 8.04
N ASN A 90 -4.97 9.12 8.24
CA ASN A 90 -5.34 9.54 9.59
C ASN A 90 -6.22 8.49 10.29
N GLU A 91 -7.17 7.89 9.57
CA GLU A 91 -7.97 6.78 10.10
C GLU A 91 -7.09 5.57 10.46
N LYS A 92 -6.11 5.22 9.61
CA LYS A 92 -5.15 4.15 9.87
C LYS A 92 -4.19 4.45 11.03
N LEU A 93 -3.93 5.72 11.32
CA LEU A 93 -3.10 6.12 12.46
C LEU A 93 -3.79 5.79 13.79
N ASP A 94 -5.10 5.98 13.84
CA ASP A 94 -5.93 5.64 15.01
C ASP A 94 -6.06 4.12 15.18
N GLU A 95 -6.18 3.37 14.08
CA GLU A 95 -6.27 1.90 14.08
C GLU A 95 -4.93 1.22 14.41
N HIS A 96 -3.81 1.74 13.88
CA HIS A 96 -2.48 1.12 13.96
C HIS A 96 -1.43 2.08 14.53
N PRO A 97 -1.54 2.48 15.82
CA PRO A 97 -0.61 3.45 16.42
C PRO A 97 0.84 2.96 16.46
N HIS A 98 1.07 1.65 16.42
CA HIS A 98 2.41 1.06 16.36
C HIS A 98 3.09 1.22 14.98
N LEU A 99 2.34 1.58 13.94
CA LEU A 99 2.83 1.93 12.60
C LEU A 99 2.85 3.44 12.35
N ALA A 100 2.65 4.25 13.40
CA ALA A 100 2.50 5.69 13.29
C ALA A 100 3.64 6.38 12.54
N ASP A 101 4.88 5.97 12.78
CA ASP A 101 6.04 6.58 12.12
C ASP A 101 6.03 6.33 10.61
N ALA A 102 5.63 5.13 10.17
CA ALA A 102 5.51 4.80 8.76
C ALA A 102 4.34 5.55 8.10
N ILE A 103 3.19 5.65 8.78
CA ILE A 103 2.00 6.37 8.28
C ILE A 103 2.30 7.87 8.17
N ARG A 104 2.97 8.47 9.16
CA ARG A 104 3.37 9.88 9.13
C ARG A 104 4.36 10.16 8.02
N ALA A 105 5.40 9.33 7.87
CA ALA A 105 6.36 9.47 6.77
C ALA A 105 5.66 9.39 5.39
N GLY A 106 4.67 8.50 5.25
CA GLY A 106 3.81 8.43 4.07
C GLY A 106 3.01 9.71 3.85
N SER A 107 2.37 10.23 4.90
CA SER A 107 1.56 11.46 4.86
C SER A 107 2.38 12.69 4.48
N GLU A 108 3.54 12.89 5.12
CA GLU A 108 4.48 13.97 4.80
C GLU A 108 4.90 13.95 3.33
N LYS A 109 5.12 12.74 2.80
CA LYS A 109 5.48 12.58 1.39
C LYS A 109 4.33 12.94 0.45
N LEU A 110 3.09 12.61 0.82
CA LEU A 110 1.90 13.00 0.05
C LEU A 110 1.69 14.50 0.05
N ASP A 111 1.87 15.16 1.19
CA ASP A 111 1.78 16.62 1.29
C ASP A 111 2.80 17.30 0.38
N GLU A 112 4.05 16.81 0.35
CA GLU A 112 5.08 17.31 -0.56
C GLU A 112 4.65 17.19 -2.04
N TYR A 113 4.03 16.08 -2.41
CA TYR A 113 3.53 15.87 -3.78
C TYR A 113 2.29 16.72 -4.09
N ALA A 114 1.34 16.83 -3.16
CA ALA A 114 0.16 17.66 -3.31
C ALA A 114 0.53 19.13 -3.54
N GLU A 115 1.52 19.65 -2.80
CA GLU A 115 2.04 21.02 -2.98
C GLU A 115 2.73 21.22 -4.34
N LYS A 116 3.43 20.21 -4.86
CA LYS A 116 4.01 20.29 -6.21
C LYS A 116 2.93 20.28 -7.28
N ILE A 117 1.90 19.45 -7.12
CA ILE A 117 0.80 19.30 -8.07
C ILE A 117 -0.04 20.57 -8.16
N ARG A 118 -0.33 21.22 -7.01
CA ARG A 118 -1.06 22.50 -6.97
C ARG A 118 -0.39 23.62 -7.78
N LYS A 119 0.94 23.57 -7.93
CA LYS A 119 1.71 24.56 -8.71
C LYS A 119 1.67 24.30 -10.22
N VAL A 120 1.15 23.15 -10.66
CA VAL A 120 1.07 22.78 -12.07
C VAL A 120 -0.35 23.08 -12.59
N PRO A 121 -0.53 24.07 -13.49
CA PRO A 121 -1.85 24.50 -13.94
C PRO A 121 -2.70 23.38 -14.56
N ALA A 122 -2.08 22.39 -15.20
CA ALA A 122 -2.78 21.29 -15.84
C ALA A 122 -3.69 20.50 -14.88
N TYR A 123 -3.30 20.35 -13.61
CA TYR A 123 -4.13 19.64 -12.63
C TYR A 123 -5.36 20.44 -12.21
N ILE A 124 -5.23 21.77 -12.08
CA ILE A 124 -6.34 22.66 -11.76
C ILE A 124 -7.28 22.80 -12.96
N LEU A 125 -6.73 22.92 -14.17
CA LEU A 125 -7.50 23.05 -15.41
C LEU A 125 -8.23 21.76 -15.80
N ALA A 126 -7.77 20.60 -15.32
CA ALA A 126 -8.42 19.32 -15.57
C ALA A 126 -9.62 19.08 -14.63
N MET A 127 -9.69 19.78 -13.49
CA MET A 127 -10.83 19.72 -12.55
C MET A 127 -12.01 20.55 -13.06
#